data_AF-A0A285J068-F1
#
_entry.id   AF-A0A285J068-F1
#
_cell.length_a   1.000
_cell.length_b   1.000
_cell.length_c   1.000
_cell.angle_alpha   90.00
_cell.angle_beta   90.00
_cell.angle_gamma   90.00
#
_symmetry.space_group_name_H-M   'P 1'
#
loop_
_entity.id
_entity.type
_entity.pdbx_description
1 polymer ?
#
loop_
_entity_poly.entity_id
_entity_poly.type
_entity_poly.pdbx_seq_one_letter_code
_entity_poly.pdbx_strand_id
1 'polypeptide(L)'
;MKYLRFGYITAPVLGALWLFVIATTVSVAMSFATGAAFRPSFTLSVAIGALLGFGALYLQSASMSAAAAVLGLAVTLAAGAAPVVVGDGVGLTALALTALATGLGAGVPLARFLDEMPAGALTRHEFEGAVLKFLMGFGYIFFTALVVIPFYVMVMTSLKNQSELIQNPLDFSIDLSQGWLLFRSYVELIRDFRFGEYLWTSFYISVLTVFITLAFAIPGAYAVARLRFRGRAAFSRSILLIYMVPMIVLALPIYIAFSMTGLRNSIAGIVMIYPVTTIPVALYMLQGYFRGLPAEIEEAGLMDGLSRLRVIWLITLPLSLPALASVSLYVFMIAWNEFLLAFMLLDDPSKFTLTRGIASLNSSEIPRQHLMAGSVIATLPIMAIFLGLERFMTKGLTAGSVKG
;
A
#
# COMPACT_ATOMS: atom_id res chain seq x y z
N MET A 1 16.80 -9.30 -33.72
CA MET A 1 15.38 -9.43 -33.35
C MET A 1 14.57 -10.41 -34.22
N LYS A 2 14.83 -10.58 -35.53
CA LYS A 2 14.10 -11.58 -36.36
C LYS A 2 14.27 -13.03 -35.88
N TYR A 3 15.43 -13.40 -35.34
CA TYR A 3 15.70 -14.75 -34.81
C TYR A 3 14.95 -15.09 -33.51
N LEU A 4 14.40 -14.10 -32.80
CA LEU A 4 13.63 -14.32 -31.57
C LEU A 4 12.13 -14.60 -31.82
N ARG A 5 11.70 -14.63 -33.09
CA ARG A 5 10.30 -14.87 -33.49
C ARG A 5 10.06 -16.30 -33.92
N PHE A 6 10.59 -17.24 -33.16
CA PHE A 6 10.31 -18.66 -33.33
C PHE A 6 9.91 -19.23 -31.98
N GLY A 7 8.79 -19.94 -31.91
CA GLY A 7 8.26 -20.45 -30.64
C GLY A 7 9.26 -21.31 -29.90
N TYR A 8 10.01 -22.17 -30.61
CA TYR A 8 11.08 -22.99 -30.06
C TYR A 8 12.29 -22.19 -29.51
N ILE A 9 12.40 -20.89 -29.78
CA ILE A 9 13.41 -19.98 -29.19
C ILE A 9 12.77 -19.12 -28.10
N THR A 10 11.61 -18.54 -28.38
CA THR A 10 10.91 -17.64 -27.45
C THR A 10 10.48 -18.35 -26.18
N ALA A 11 9.90 -19.56 -26.28
CA ALA A 11 9.43 -20.30 -25.11
C ALA A 11 10.56 -20.66 -24.13
N PRO A 12 11.71 -21.22 -24.57
CA PRO A 12 12.84 -21.44 -23.67
C PRO A 12 13.38 -20.15 -23.03
N VAL A 13 13.45 -19.05 -23.78
CA VAL A 13 13.92 -17.76 -23.23
C VAL A 13 12.98 -17.26 -22.14
N LEU A 14 11.67 -17.27 -22.38
CA LEU A 14 10.67 -16.87 -21.38
C LEU A 14 10.68 -17.81 -20.18
N GLY A 15 10.82 -19.13 -20.40
CA GLY A 15 10.93 -20.13 -19.34
C GLY A 15 12.18 -19.94 -18.47
N ALA A 16 13.34 -19.67 -19.07
CA ALA A 16 14.59 -19.40 -18.37
C ALA A 16 14.49 -18.16 -17.46
N LEU A 17 13.97 -17.06 -18.01
CA LEU A 17 13.78 -15.81 -17.25
C LEU A 17 12.74 -15.99 -16.14
N TRP A 18 11.61 -16.63 -16.45
CA TRP A 18 10.53 -16.83 -15.49
C TRP A 18 10.94 -17.75 -14.33
N LEU A 19 11.63 -18.86 -14.60
CA LEU A 19 12.07 -19.75 -13.54
C LEU A 19 13.06 -19.05 -12.61
N PHE A 20 13.93 -18.18 -13.13
CA PHE A 20 14.84 -17.41 -12.26
C PHE A 20 14.09 -16.42 -11.36
N VAL A 21 13.05 -15.76 -11.88
CA VAL A 21 12.17 -14.89 -11.08
C VAL A 21 11.51 -15.70 -9.97
N ILE A 22 10.88 -16.83 -10.31
CA ILE A 22 10.21 -17.71 -9.34
C ILE A 22 11.20 -18.29 -8.33
N ALA A 23 12.36 -18.76 -8.76
CA ALA A 23 13.39 -19.28 -7.87
C ALA A 23 13.86 -18.21 -6.87
N THR A 24 14.02 -16.96 -7.33
CA THR A 24 14.38 -15.83 -6.46
C THR A 24 13.26 -15.53 -5.46
N THR A 25 12.01 -15.42 -5.93
CA THR A 25 10.85 -15.16 -5.07
C THR A 25 10.66 -16.24 -4.02
N VAL A 26 10.71 -17.51 -4.42
CA VAL A 26 10.58 -18.66 -3.49
C VAL A 26 11.76 -18.70 -2.53
N SER A 27 12.99 -18.43 -2.98
CA SER A 27 14.16 -18.38 -2.09
C SER A 27 14.00 -17.31 -1.00
N VAL A 28 13.56 -16.10 -1.37
CA VAL A 28 13.32 -15.01 -0.41
C VAL A 28 12.20 -15.40 0.55
N ALA A 29 11.06 -15.88 0.04
CA ALA A 29 9.91 -16.26 0.85
C ALA A 29 10.26 -17.39 1.83
N MET A 30 10.96 -18.44 1.38
CA MET A 30 11.37 -19.55 2.22
C MET A 30 12.42 -19.14 3.24
N SER A 31 13.39 -18.29 2.86
CA SER A 31 14.38 -17.76 3.81
C SER A 31 13.71 -16.95 4.93
N PHE A 32 12.67 -16.17 4.59
CA PHE A 32 11.89 -15.42 5.59
C PHE A 32 11.03 -16.35 6.45
N ALA A 33 10.43 -17.39 5.87
CA ALA A 33 9.55 -18.29 6.60
C ALA A 33 10.30 -19.22 7.57
N THR A 34 11.50 -19.67 7.22
CA THR A 34 12.23 -20.68 8.02
C THR A 34 13.48 -20.16 8.70
N GLY A 35 14.01 -19.00 8.30
CA GLY A 35 15.32 -18.49 8.75
C GLY A 35 16.53 -19.23 8.16
N ALA A 36 16.31 -20.31 7.42
CA ALA A 36 17.39 -21.04 6.76
C ALA A 36 17.79 -20.36 5.44
N ALA A 37 19.01 -20.62 4.98
CA ALA A 37 19.49 -20.05 3.72
C ALA A 37 18.86 -20.77 2.51
N PHE A 38 18.06 -20.05 1.74
CA PHE A 38 17.66 -20.46 0.39
C PHE A 38 18.29 -19.51 -0.63
N ARG A 39 18.93 -20.08 -1.65
CA ARG A 39 19.67 -19.30 -2.66
C ARG A 39 19.21 -19.65 -4.06
N PRO A 40 18.80 -18.67 -4.89
CA PRO A 40 18.49 -18.93 -6.28
C PRO A 40 19.78 -19.20 -7.06
N SER A 41 19.81 -20.30 -7.82
CA SER A 41 20.89 -20.62 -8.75
C SER A 41 20.54 -20.08 -10.13
N PHE A 42 21.27 -19.07 -10.60
CA PHE A 42 21.05 -18.48 -11.93
C PHE A 42 21.23 -19.52 -13.04
N THR A 43 22.31 -20.31 -12.99
CA THR A 43 22.64 -21.28 -14.06
C THR A 43 21.61 -22.39 -14.16
N LEU A 44 21.21 -22.99 -13.02
CA LEU A 44 20.22 -24.06 -12.99
C LEU A 44 18.82 -23.53 -13.33
N SER A 45 18.47 -22.31 -12.89
CA SER A 45 17.22 -21.67 -13.26
C SER A 45 17.11 -21.43 -14.77
N VAL A 46 18.19 -20.96 -15.41
CA VAL A 46 18.21 -20.73 -16.85
C VAL A 46 18.12 -22.06 -17.61
N ALA A 47 18.91 -23.07 -17.23
CA ALA A 47 18.94 -24.35 -17.92
C ALA A 47 17.61 -25.12 -17.79
N ILE A 48 17.11 -25.28 -16.56
CA ILE A 48 15.86 -26.00 -16.31
C ILE A 48 14.66 -25.19 -16.82
N GLY A 49 14.70 -23.87 -16.67
CA GLY A 49 13.63 -22.98 -17.14
C GLY A 49 13.49 -23.02 -18.66
N ALA A 50 14.61 -23.09 -19.39
CA ALA A 50 14.60 -23.28 -20.84
C ALA A 50 13.93 -24.60 -21.24
N LEU A 51 14.22 -25.69 -20.52
CA LEU A 51 13.58 -26.99 -20.75
C LEU A 51 12.08 -26.98 -20.43
N LEU A 52 11.69 -26.35 -19.31
CA LEU A 52 10.28 -26.20 -18.94
C LEU A 52 9.52 -25.34 -19.95
N GLY A 53 10.13 -24.26 -20.45
CA GLY A 53 9.55 -23.43 -21.51
C GLY A 53 9.35 -24.22 -22.80
N PHE A 54 10.38 -24.98 -23.21
CA PHE A 54 10.27 -25.86 -24.36
C PHE A 54 9.16 -26.91 -24.19
N GLY A 55 9.06 -27.57 -23.04
CA GLY A 55 8.02 -28.56 -22.77
C GLY A 55 6.61 -27.96 -22.72
N ALA A 56 6.44 -26.82 -22.07
CA ALA A 56 5.15 -26.13 -21.94
C ALA A 56 4.56 -25.71 -23.29
N LEU A 57 5.42 -25.38 -24.27
CA LEU A 57 5.03 -25.08 -25.65
C LEU A 57 4.26 -26.23 -26.33
N TYR A 58 4.62 -27.49 -26.05
CA TYR A 58 3.98 -28.67 -26.65
C TYR A 58 2.84 -29.23 -25.80
N LEU A 59 2.88 -29.03 -24.48
CA LEU A 59 1.83 -29.52 -23.58
C LEU A 59 0.52 -28.76 -23.74
N GLN A 60 0.57 -27.46 -24.08
CA GLN A 60 -0.59 -26.56 -24.29
C GLN A 60 -1.69 -26.70 -23.22
N SER A 61 -1.27 -27.01 -21.98
CA SER A 61 -2.16 -27.25 -20.86
C SER A 61 -1.48 -26.78 -19.57
N ALA A 62 -2.19 -25.94 -18.81
CA ALA A 62 -1.67 -25.38 -17.57
C ALA A 62 -1.49 -26.44 -16.48
N SER A 63 -2.40 -27.41 -16.38
CA SER A 63 -2.31 -28.48 -15.38
C SER A 63 -1.17 -29.43 -15.69
N MET A 64 -0.97 -29.79 -16.96
CA MET A 64 0.13 -30.68 -17.37
C MET A 64 1.48 -30.00 -17.24
N SER A 65 1.59 -28.73 -17.64
CA SER A 65 2.82 -27.94 -17.45
C SER A 65 3.17 -27.77 -15.98
N ALA A 66 2.17 -27.55 -15.12
CA ALA A 66 2.36 -27.48 -13.67
C ALA A 66 2.81 -28.82 -13.08
N ALA A 67 2.16 -29.92 -13.45
CA ALA A 67 2.54 -31.26 -12.98
C ALA A 67 3.97 -31.62 -13.41
N ALA A 68 4.32 -31.37 -14.68
CA ALA A 68 5.66 -31.58 -15.21
C ALA A 68 6.72 -30.72 -14.48
N ALA A 69 6.41 -29.45 -14.23
CA ALA A 69 7.30 -28.55 -13.49
C ALA A 69 7.47 -28.98 -12.03
N VAL A 70 6.40 -29.33 -11.32
CA VAL A 70 6.46 -29.81 -9.93
C VAL A 70 7.26 -31.11 -9.82
N LEU A 71 6.97 -32.11 -10.65
CA LEU A 71 7.67 -33.39 -10.63
C LEU A 71 9.15 -33.23 -11.02
N GLY A 72 9.42 -32.50 -12.11
CA GLY A 72 10.78 -32.25 -12.57
C GLY A 72 11.61 -31.51 -11.52
N LEU A 73 11.05 -30.46 -10.93
CA LEU A 73 11.76 -29.68 -9.91
C LEU A 73 11.93 -30.44 -8.60
N ALA A 74 10.97 -31.25 -8.17
CA ALA A 74 11.11 -32.13 -7.01
C ALA A 74 12.27 -33.13 -7.20
N VAL A 75 12.39 -33.72 -8.38
CA VAL A 75 13.51 -34.63 -8.71
C VAL A 75 14.84 -33.89 -8.71
N THR A 76 14.92 -32.70 -9.35
CA THR A 76 16.18 -31.93 -9.36
C THR A 76 16.58 -31.45 -7.97
N LEU A 77 15.62 -31.18 -7.09
CA LEU A 77 15.87 -30.80 -5.70
C LEU A 77 16.40 -31.98 -4.90
N ALA A 78 15.79 -33.17 -5.05
CA ALA A 78 16.28 -34.40 -4.42
C ALA A 78 17.70 -34.77 -4.91
N ALA A 79 18.03 -34.45 -6.16
CA ALA A 79 19.36 -34.66 -6.75
C ALA A 79 20.39 -33.57 -6.39
N GLY A 80 20.01 -32.54 -5.64
CA GLY A 80 20.91 -31.42 -5.29
C GLY A 80 21.21 -30.44 -6.44
N ALA A 81 20.51 -30.56 -7.57
CA ALA A 81 20.70 -29.76 -8.77
C ALA A 81 19.46 -28.89 -9.08
N ALA A 82 18.86 -28.29 -8.05
CA ALA A 82 17.65 -27.46 -8.20
C ALA A 82 17.93 -25.97 -8.47
N PRO A 83 16.97 -25.25 -9.09
CA PRO A 83 16.99 -23.80 -9.21
C PRO A 83 17.04 -23.07 -7.87
N VAL A 84 16.52 -23.69 -6.80
CA VAL A 84 16.59 -23.20 -5.42
C VAL A 84 17.51 -24.11 -4.64
N VAL A 85 18.67 -23.59 -4.25
CA VAL A 85 19.65 -24.28 -3.42
C VAL A 85 19.28 -24.08 -1.95
N VAL A 86 19.13 -25.19 -1.23
CA VAL A 86 18.66 -25.20 0.16
C VAL A 86 19.85 -25.50 1.08
N GLY A 87 20.00 -24.74 2.16
CA GLY A 87 21.04 -24.95 3.16
C GLY A 87 20.84 -26.21 4.01
N ASP A 88 21.90 -26.61 4.71
CA ASP A 88 21.87 -27.78 5.58
C ASP A 88 20.89 -27.60 6.75
N GLY A 89 20.21 -28.68 7.15
CA GLY A 89 19.30 -28.69 8.30
C GLY A 89 17.85 -28.26 8.02
N VAL A 90 17.47 -28.07 6.75
CA VAL A 90 16.08 -27.75 6.38
C VAL A 90 15.19 -29.00 6.44
N GLY A 91 14.07 -28.90 7.17
CA GLY A 91 13.12 -29.99 7.31
C GLY A 91 12.43 -30.42 6.01
N LEU A 92 11.97 -31.67 5.96
CA LEU A 92 11.28 -32.26 4.80
C LEU A 92 10.05 -31.45 4.34
N THR A 93 9.32 -30.85 5.28
CA THR A 93 8.16 -30.01 4.99
C THR A 93 8.54 -28.78 4.19
N ALA A 94 9.61 -28.08 4.58
CA ALA A 94 10.11 -26.90 3.88
C ALA A 94 10.68 -27.26 2.50
N LEU A 95 11.35 -28.42 2.35
CA LEU A 95 11.78 -28.94 1.05
C LEU A 95 10.59 -29.22 0.11
N ALA A 96 9.56 -29.90 0.62
CA ALA A 96 8.34 -30.19 -0.14
C ALA A 96 7.62 -28.90 -0.57
N LEU A 97 7.48 -27.93 0.34
CA LEU A 97 6.90 -26.62 0.05
C LEU A 97 7.71 -25.85 -1.01
N THR A 98 9.04 -25.91 -0.95
CA THR A 98 9.92 -25.28 -1.94
C THR A 98 9.69 -25.88 -3.32
N ALA A 99 9.72 -27.21 -3.44
CA ALA A 99 9.47 -27.88 -4.71
C ALA A 99 8.07 -27.56 -5.28
N LEU A 100 7.04 -27.60 -4.44
CA LEU A 100 5.66 -27.27 -4.83
C LEU A 100 5.53 -25.81 -5.27
N ALA A 101 6.06 -24.87 -4.49
CA ALA A 101 5.96 -23.44 -4.78
C ALA A 101 6.73 -23.06 -6.06
N THR A 102 7.96 -23.58 -6.22
CA THR A 102 8.74 -23.34 -7.46
C THR A 102 8.08 -24.01 -8.66
N GLY A 103 7.58 -25.24 -8.52
CA GLY A 103 6.91 -25.98 -9.60
C GLY A 103 5.62 -25.34 -10.08
N LEU A 104 4.70 -25.03 -9.16
CA LEU A 104 3.44 -24.38 -9.50
C LEU A 104 3.65 -22.96 -10.01
N GLY A 105 4.54 -22.20 -9.35
CA GLY A 105 4.88 -20.83 -9.73
C GLY A 105 5.56 -20.75 -11.09
N ALA A 106 6.35 -21.75 -11.47
CA ALA A 106 6.96 -21.83 -12.79
C ALA A 106 5.95 -22.33 -13.84
N GLY A 107 5.31 -23.48 -13.61
CA GLY A 107 4.55 -24.20 -14.63
C GLY A 107 3.20 -23.56 -15.01
N VAL A 108 2.41 -23.09 -14.05
CA VAL A 108 1.06 -22.52 -14.33
C VAL A 108 1.16 -21.22 -15.15
N PRO A 109 1.96 -20.21 -14.73
CA PRO A 109 2.06 -18.96 -15.47
C PRO A 109 2.75 -19.16 -16.81
N LEU A 110 3.79 -20.00 -16.87
CA LEU A 110 4.49 -20.29 -18.12
C LEU A 110 3.55 -20.88 -19.18
N ALA A 111 2.68 -21.82 -18.81
CA ALA A 111 1.66 -22.31 -19.75
C ALA A 111 0.72 -21.19 -20.24
N ARG A 112 0.30 -20.29 -19.35
CA ARG A 112 -0.54 -19.13 -19.73
C ARG A 112 0.17 -18.15 -20.65
N PHE A 113 1.48 -17.99 -20.49
CA PHE A 113 2.29 -17.14 -21.36
C PHE A 113 2.36 -17.70 -22.79
N LEU A 114 2.32 -19.02 -22.93
CA LEU A 114 2.55 -19.73 -24.19
C LEU A 114 1.28 -20.29 -24.84
N ASP A 115 0.10 -20.11 -24.24
CA ASP A 115 -1.19 -20.75 -24.59
C ASP A 115 -1.61 -20.61 -26.07
N GLU A 116 -1.19 -19.53 -26.73
CA GLU A 116 -1.54 -19.22 -28.13
C GLU A 116 -0.33 -19.23 -29.06
N MET A 117 0.81 -19.76 -28.58
CA MET A 117 2.08 -19.65 -29.29
C MET A 117 2.39 -20.93 -30.09
N PRO A 118 2.48 -20.87 -31.43
CA PRO A 118 2.89 -22.03 -32.22
C PRO A 118 4.38 -22.31 -32.05
N ALA A 119 4.81 -23.55 -32.25
CA ALA A 119 6.23 -23.91 -32.13
C ALA A 119 7.11 -23.27 -33.22
N GLY A 120 6.54 -22.99 -34.39
CA GLY A 120 7.24 -22.45 -35.57
C GLY A 120 7.45 -20.94 -35.56
N ALA A 121 7.40 -20.32 -36.75
CA ALA A 121 7.55 -18.88 -36.89
C ALA A 121 6.39 -18.13 -36.23
N LEU A 122 6.71 -17.12 -35.43
CA LEU A 122 5.74 -16.31 -34.71
C LEU A 122 5.38 -15.06 -35.51
N THR A 123 4.08 -14.76 -35.53
CA THR A 123 3.60 -13.44 -35.87
C THR A 123 4.06 -12.43 -34.82
N ARG A 124 4.04 -11.14 -35.19
CA ARG A 124 4.33 -10.06 -34.24
C ARG A 124 3.38 -10.09 -33.04
N HIS A 125 2.11 -10.38 -33.27
CA HIS A 125 1.07 -10.39 -32.25
C HIS A 125 1.27 -11.51 -31.22
N GLU A 126 1.58 -12.74 -31.66
CA GLU A 126 1.85 -13.88 -30.77
C GLU A 126 3.09 -13.64 -29.91
N PHE A 127 4.18 -13.14 -30.52
CA PHE A 127 5.40 -12.79 -29.79
C PHE A 127 5.16 -11.68 -28.76
N GLU A 128 4.51 -10.57 -29.16
CA GLU A 128 4.20 -9.46 -28.26
C GLU A 128 3.24 -9.89 -27.15
N GLY A 129 2.24 -10.72 -27.46
CA GLY A 129 1.30 -11.26 -26.48
C GLY A 129 1.98 -12.09 -25.39
N ALA A 130 2.87 -13.02 -25.77
CA ALA A 130 3.62 -13.83 -24.81
C ALA A 130 4.53 -12.97 -23.92
N VAL A 131 5.23 -11.99 -24.51
CA VAL A 131 6.10 -11.06 -23.77
C VAL A 131 5.28 -10.18 -22.82
N LEU A 132 4.13 -9.66 -23.24
CA LEU A 132 3.25 -8.84 -22.39
C LEU A 132 2.70 -9.65 -21.21
N LYS A 133 2.26 -10.90 -21.44
CA LYS A 133 1.81 -11.79 -20.36
C LYS A 133 2.93 -12.07 -19.36
N PHE A 134 4.17 -12.31 -19.83
CA PHE A 134 5.35 -12.44 -18.99
C PHE A 134 5.65 -11.17 -18.19
N LEU A 135 5.70 -10.00 -18.85
CA LEU A 135 6.00 -8.72 -18.20
C LEU A 135 4.94 -8.36 -17.15
N MET A 136 3.67 -8.68 -17.41
CA MET A 136 2.58 -8.52 -16.45
C MET A 136 2.76 -9.44 -15.25
N GLY A 137 3.08 -10.72 -15.47
CA GLY A 137 3.38 -11.67 -14.39
C GLY A 137 4.57 -11.25 -13.54
N PHE A 138 5.67 -10.84 -14.19
CA PHE A 138 6.84 -10.27 -13.52
C PHE A 138 6.48 -9.01 -12.73
N GLY A 139 5.74 -8.09 -13.36
CA GLY A 139 5.26 -6.87 -12.72
C GLY A 139 4.47 -7.15 -11.45
N TYR A 140 3.52 -8.10 -11.49
CA TYR A 140 2.76 -8.48 -10.29
C TYR A 140 3.65 -8.99 -9.17
N ILE A 141 4.60 -9.89 -9.45
CA ILE A 141 5.53 -10.40 -8.43
C ILE A 141 6.41 -9.26 -7.90
N PHE A 142 7.01 -8.48 -8.79
CA PHE A 142 7.94 -7.41 -8.44
C PHE A 142 7.29 -6.33 -7.58
N PHE A 143 6.13 -5.80 -8.01
CA PHE A 143 5.43 -4.76 -7.25
C PHE A 143 4.84 -5.30 -5.95
N THR A 144 4.35 -6.54 -5.92
CA THR A 144 3.88 -7.16 -4.67
C THR A 144 5.03 -7.32 -3.70
N ALA A 145 6.20 -7.83 -4.14
CA ALA A 145 7.36 -7.97 -3.28
C ALA A 145 7.88 -6.62 -2.78
N LEU A 146 7.97 -5.61 -3.66
CA LEU A 146 8.39 -4.26 -3.32
C LEU A 146 7.51 -3.63 -2.22
N VAL A 147 6.20 -3.89 -2.27
CA VAL A 147 5.25 -3.39 -1.25
C VAL A 147 5.29 -4.25 0.01
N VAL A 148 5.20 -5.58 -0.09
CA VAL A 148 5.01 -6.47 1.06
C VAL A 148 6.27 -6.59 1.92
N ILE A 149 7.46 -6.62 1.31
CA ILE A 149 8.71 -6.87 2.06
C ILE A 149 8.96 -5.82 3.16
N PRO A 150 8.86 -4.50 2.92
CA PRO A 150 9.01 -3.51 3.98
C PRO A 150 8.03 -3.70 5.15
N PHE A 151 6.76 -3.99 4.87
CA PHE A 151 5.76 -4.26 5.92
C PHE A 151 6.06 -5.57 6.67
N TYR A 152 6.53 -6.60 5.97
CA TYR A 152 6.98 -7.84 6.58
C TYR A 152 8.14 -7.58 7.54
N VAL A 153 9.18 -6.86 7.11
CA VAL A 153 10.34 -6.51 7.95
C VAL A 153 9.90 -5.69 9.16
N MET A 154 8.97 -4.75 8.98
CA MET A 154 8.40 -3.96 10.08
C MET A 154 7.71 -4.86 11.11
N VAL A 155 6.83 -5.77 10.69
CA VAL A 155 6.13 -6.70 11.59
C VAL A 155 7.12 -7.69 12.23
N MET A 156 7.98 -8.32 11.45
CA MET A 156 9.00 -9.24 11.96
C MET A 156 9.88 -8.59 13.03
N THR A 157 10.40 -7.38 12.76
CA THR A 157 11.26 -6.67 13.72
C THR A 157 10.52 -6.30 15.00
N SER A 158 9.21 -6.02 14.91
CA SER A 158 8.39 -5.70 16.08
C SER A 158 8.12 -6.89 17.00
N LEU A 159 8.20 -8.11 16.47
CA LEU A 159 7.99 -9.37 17.19
C LEU A 159 9.28 -9.95 17.80
N LYS A 160 10.44 -9.37 17.47
CA LYS A 160 11.76 -9.80 17.97
C LYS A 160 12.22 -8.99 19.17
N ASN A 161 13.15 -9.57 19.92
CA ASN A 161 13.86 -8.88 20.99
C ASN A 161 15.17 -8.22 20.48
N GLN A 162 15.65 -7.23 21.21
CA GLN A 162 16.75 -6.35 20.83
C GLN A 162 18.04 -7.13 20.70
N SER A 163 18.25 -8.09 21.61
CA SER A 163 19.40 -8.99 21.58
C SER A 163 19.43 -9.82 20.30
N GLU A 164 18.30 -10.32 19.82
CA GLU A 164 18.20 -11.11 18.58
C GLU A 164 18.52 -10.23 17.37
N LEU A 165 17.96 -9.02 17.33
CA LEU A 165 18.20 -8.05 16.25
C LEU A 165 19.66 -7.58 16.18
N ILE A 166 20.36 -7.49 17.32
CA ILE A 166 21.78 -7.14 17.38
C ILE A 166 22.66 -8.33 16.99
N GLN A 167 22.33 -9.53 17.45
CA GLN A 167 23.12 -10.74 17.19
C GLN A 167 23.06 -11.15 15.71
N ASN A 168 21.87 -11.11 15.11
CA ASN A 168 21.69 -11.43 13.71
C ASN A 168 20.67 -10.47 13.04
N PRO A 169 21.13 -9.31 12.55
CA PRO A 169 20.25 -8.33 11.92
C PRO A 169 19.65 -8.81 10.59
N LEU A 170 20.15 -9.92 10.03
CA LEU A 170 19.68 -10.51 8.78
C LEU A 170 18.81 -11.76 9.00
N ASP A 171 18.47 -12.06 10.26
CA ASP A 171 17.48 -13.08 10.54
C ASP A 171 16.07 -12.52 10.34
N PHE A 172 15.43 -12.92 9.24
CA PHE A 172 14.06 -12.53 8.89
C PHE A 172 13.01 -13.54 9.36
N SER A 173 13.40 -14.58 10.10
CA SER A 173 12.46 -15.58 10.61
C SER A 173 11.60 -15.07 11.76
N ILE A 174 10.47 -15.75 12.00
CA ILE A 174 9.61 -15.51 13.16
C ILE A 174 9.53 -16.81 13.96
N ASP A 175 10.03 -16.78 15.19
CA ASP A 175 9.96 -17.93 16.09
C ASP A 175 8.58 -18.04 16.74
N LEU A 176 7.68 -18.76 16.07
CA LEU A 176 6.31 -19.00 16.53
C LEU A 176 6.26 -19.84 17.83
N SER A 177 7.36 -20.49 18.23
CA SER A 177 7.38 -21.29 19.48
C SER A 177 7.27 -20.41 20.74
N GLN A 178 7.59 -19.11 20.63
CA GLN A 178 7.48 -18.17 21.73
C GLN A 178 6.02 -17.79 22.09
N GLY A 179 5.04 -18.15 21.25
CA GLY A 179 3.61 -17.95 21.54
C GLY A 179 3.24 -16.50 21.87
N TRP A 180 2.75 -16.25 23.08
CA TRP A 180 2.33 -14.91 23.50
C TRP A 180 3.50 -13.93 23.72
N LEU A 181 4.72 -14.43 23.92
CA LEU A 181 5.89 -13.60 24.15
C LEU A 181 6.29 -12.78 22.91
N LEU A 182 5.90 -13.19 21.69
CA LEU A 182 6.11 -12.40 20.47
C LEU A 182 5.46 -11.00 20.57
N PHE A 183 4.36 -10.88 21.32
CA PHE A 183 3.62 -9.62 21.45
C PHE A 183 4.11 -8.74 22.60
N ARG A 184 5.22 -9.11 23.27
CA ARG A 184 5.77 -8.38 24.41
C ARG A 184 6.00 -6.90 24.11
N SER A 185 6.61 -6.58 22.97
CA SER A 185 6.88 -5.20 22.54
C SER A 185 5.62 -4.33 22.48
N TYR A 186 4.48 -4.92 22.12
CA TYR A 186 3.18 -4.24 22.04
C TYR A 186 2.60 -3.98 23.43
N VAL A 187 2.74 -4.94 24.35
CA VAL A 187 2.29 -4.79 25.74
C VAL A 187 3.11 -3.71 26.45
N GLU A 188 4.44 -3.74 26.29
CA GLU A 188 5.37 -2.75 26.85
C GLU A 188 5.06 -1.34 26.32
N LEU A 189 4.74 -1.18 25.02
CA LEU A 189 4.32 0.10 24.45
C LEU A 189 3.09 0.68 25.15
N ILE A 190 2.05 -0.13 25.33
CA ILE A 190 0.80 0.33 25.92
C ILE A 190 0.99 0.64 27.42
N ARG A 191 1.74 -0.21 28.13
CA ARG A 191 1.92 -0.12 29.58
C ARG A 191 2.93 0.96 29.99
N ASP A 192 4.07 1.03 29.31
CA ASP A 192 5.23 1.79 29.79
C ASP A 192 5.44 3.10 28.99
N PHE A 193 4.98 3.15 27.73
CA PHE A 193 5.21 4.29 26.83
C PHE A 193 3.97 5.14 26.54
N ARG A 194 2.86 4.92 27.26
CA ARG A 194 1.58 5.64 27.11
C ARG A 194 1.02 5.61 25.68
N PHE A 195 1.39 4.58 24.91
CA PHE A 195 1.12 4.54 23.48
C PHE A 195 -0.38 4.55 23.15
N GLY A 196 -1.21 3.99 24.04
CA GLY A 196 -2.67 4.05 23.93
C GLY A 196 -3.21 5.48 23.98
N GLU A 197 -2.61 6.36 24.78
CA GLU A 197 -3.00 7.77 24.84
C GLU A 197 -2.64 8.52 23.56
N TYR A 198 -1.48 8.21 22.96
CA TYR A 198 -1.05 8.82 21.69
C TYR A 198 -1.96 8.39 20.54
N LEU A 199 -2.35 7.10 20.53
CA LEU A 199 -3.29 6.56 19.56
C LEU A 199 -4.65 7.26 19.66
N TRP A 200 -5.16 7.43 20.88
CA TRP A 200 -6.43 8.12 21.12
C TRP A 200 -6.35 9.60 20.74
N THR A 201 -5.27 10.28 21.11
CA THR A 201 -5.04 11.70 20.81
C THR A 201 -4.99 11.92 19.30
N SER A 202 -4.24 11.11 18.55
CA SER A 202 -4.20 11.17 17.09
C SER A 202 -5.54 10.87 16.45
N PHE A 203 -6.26 9.85 16.92
CA PHE A 203 -7.59 9.50 16.40
C PHE A 203 -8.56 10.66 16.60
N TYR A 204 -8.64 11.18 17.82
CA TYR A 204 -9.50 12.30 18.19
C TYR A 204 -9.21 13.55 17.35
N ILE A 205 -7.95 13.95 17.25
CA ILE A 205 -7.53 15.11 16.44
C ILE A 205 -7.86 14.90 14.96
N SER A 206 -7.60 13.71 14.41
CA SER A 206 -7.81 13.42 12.99
C SER A 206 -9.30 13.44 12.64
N VAL A 207 -10.16 12.86 13.49
CA VAL A 207 -11.61 12.87 13.31
C VAL A 207 -12.15 14.30 13.36
N LEU A 208 -11.75 15.10 14.35
CA LEU A 208 -12.15 16.51 14.41
C LEU A 208 -11.65 17.31 13.21
N THR A 209 -10.42 17.04 12.76
CA THR A 209 -9.87 17.67 11.56
C THR A 209 -10.72 17.37 10.34
N VAL A 210 -11.17 16.13 10.15
CA VAL A 210 -12.09 15.76 9.05
C VAL A 210 -13.38 16.57 9.12
N PHE A 211 -14.03 16.61 10.28
CA PHE A 211 -15.29 17.35 10.43
C PHE A 211 -15.14 18.84 10.17
N ILE A 212 -14.13 19.49 10.76
CA ILE A 212 -13.87 20.92 10.56
C ILE A 212 -13.52 21.17 9.10
N THR A 213 -12.65 20.36 8.51
CA THR A 213 -12.25 20.50 7.11
C THR A 213 -13.45 20.43 6.18
N LEU A 214 -14.32 19.43 6.33
CA LEU A 214 -15.51 19.27 5.50
C LEU A 214 -16.53 20.39 5.73
N ALA A 215 -16.69 20.84 6.97
CA ALA A 215 -17.60 21.95 7.29
C ALA A 215 -17.25 23.23 6.50
N PHE A 216 -15.96 23.49 6.26
CA PHE A 216 -15.52 24.62 5.43
C PHE A 216 -15.40 24.26 3.94
N ALA A 217 -14.94 23.05 3.62
CA ALA A 217 -14.67 22.64 2.25
C ALA A 217 -15.95 22.40 1.44
N ILE A 218 -17.00 21.82 2.03
CA ILE A 218 -18.28 21.57 1.35
C ILE A 218 -18.90 22.86 0.81
N PRO A 219 -19.19 23.90 1.63
CA PRO A 219 -19.81 25.11 1.11
C PRO A 219 -18.88 25.87 0.17
N GLY A 220 -17.56 25.90 0.44
CA GLY A 220 -16.59 26.55 -0.44
C GLY A 220 -16.50 25.88 -1.81
N ALA A 221 -16.39 24.56 -1.85
CA ALA A 221 -16.36 23.80 -3.10
C ALA A 221 -17.68 23.93 -3.87
N TYR A 222 -18.81 23.88 -3.17
CA TYR A 222 -20.13 24.06 -3.78
C TYR A 222 -20.27 25.45 -4.41
N ALA A 223 -19.88 26.50 -3.69
CA ALA A 223 -19.92 27.87 -4.20
C ALA A 223 -19.10 28.02 -5.49
N VAL A 224 -17.89 27.44 -5.52
CA VAL A 224 -17.01 27.51 -6.70
C VAL A 224 -17.45 26.56 -7.81
N ALA A 225 -18.20 25.50 -7.52
CA ALA A 225 -18.73 24.57 -8.52
C ALA A 225 -20.02 25.10 -9.17
N ARG A 226 -20.93 25.68 -8.38
CA ARG A 226 -22.30 26.02 -8.81
C ARG A 226 -22.56 27.50 -8.97
N LEU A 227 -22.06 28.34 -8.06
CA LEU A 227 -22.42 29.76 -8.04
C LEU A 227 -21.63 30.55 -9.08
N ARG A 228 -22.25 31.60 -9.61
CA ARG A 228 -21.60 32.59 -10.48
C ARG A 228 -21.35 33.84 -9.64
N PHE A 229 -20.10 34.12 -9.32
CA PHE A 229 -19.69 35.32 -8.57
C PHE A 229 -18.40 35.90 -9.16
N ARG A 230 -18.19 37.20 -8.95
CA ARG A 230 -17.04 37.92 -9.47
C ARG A 230 -15.77 37.44 -8.74
N GLY A 231 -14.75 37.00 -9.50
CA GLY A 231 -13.51 36.44 -8.93
C GLY A 231 -13.49 34.93 -8.74
N ARG A 232 -14.54 34.18 -9.14
CA ARG A 232 -14.61 32.71 -9.04
C ARG A 232 -13.38 31.98 -9.58
N ALA A 233 -12.87 32.40 -10.73
CA ALA A 233 -11.68 31.79 -11.34
C ALA A 233 -10.40 32.05 -10.53
N ALA A 234 -10.27 33.26 -9.97
CA ALA A 234 -9.14 33.61 -9.10
C ALA A 234 -9.17 32.79 -7.80
N PHE A 235 -10.34 32.70 -7.16
CA PHE A 235 -10.51 31.89 -5.95
C PHE A 235 -10.25 30.39 -6.22
N SER A 236 -10.73 29.87 -7.34
CA SER A 236 -10.44 28.48 -7.74
C SER A 236 -8.94 28.22 -7.92
N ARG A 237 -8.19 29.18 -8.47
CA ARG A 237 -6.73 29.07 -8.66
C ARG A 237 -5.98 29.26 -7.34
N SER A 238 -6.44 30.16 -6.47
CA SER A 238 -5.79 30.40 -5.18
C SER A 238 -5.82 29.19 -4.26
N ILE A 239 -6.88 28.38 -4.29
CA ILE A 239 -6.94 27.11 -3.54
C ILE A 239 -5.72 26.22 -3.86
N LEU A 240 -5.42 26.05 -5.16
CA LEU A 240 -4.29 25.23 -5.59
C LEU A 240 -2.95 25.89 -5.22
N LEU A 241 -2.82 27.20 -5.40
CA LEU A 241 -1.60 27.94 -5.06
C LEU A 241 -1.28 27.85 -3.56
N ILE A 242 -2.29 27.96 -2.69
CA ILE A 242 -2.12 27.82 -1.24
C ILE A 242 -1.68 26.39 -0.89
N TYR A 243 -2.26 25.37 -1.51
CA TYR A 243 -1.87 23.97 -1.29
C TYR A 243 -0.42 23.67 -1.70
N MET A 244 0.11 24.38 -2.70
CA MET A 244 1.48 24.20 -3.17
C MET A 244 2.53 24.84 -2.24
N VAL A 245 2.13 25.67 -1.27
CA VAL A 245 3.06 26.27 -0.32
C VAL A 245 3.54 25.20 0.66
N PRO A 246 4.86 24.93 0.75
CA PRO A 246 5.37 23.93 1.68
C PRO A 246 5.18 24.41 3.13
N MET A 247 4.50 23.60 3.94
CA MET A 247 4.17 23.96 5.32
C MET A 247 5.41 24.24 6.19
N ILE A 248 6.55 23.62 5.87
CA ILE A 248 7.83 23.83 6.54
C ILE A 248 8.30 25.30 6.51
N VAL A 249 7.95 26.06 5.46
CA VAL A 249 8.30 27.49 5.34
C VAL A 249 7.53 28.32 6.36
N LEU A 250 6.32 27.89 6.72
CA LEU A 250 5.46 28.56 7.70
C LEU A 250 5.69 28.06 9.13
N ALA A 251 6.57 27.08 9.34
CA ALA A 251 6.80 26.46 10.64
C ALA A 251 7.19 27.48 11.70
N LEU A 252 8.25 28.26 11.47
CA LEU A 252 8.73 29.26 12.44
C LEU A 252 7.68 30.34 12.75
N PRO A 253 7.02 30.99 11.77
CA PRO A 253 5.93 31.92 12.05
C PRO A 253 4.80 31.31 12.88
N ILE A 254 4.37 30.08 12.57
CA ILE A 254 3.32 29.39 13.31
C ILE A 254 3.75 29.11 14.75
N TYR A 255 4.97 28.63 14.95
CA TYR A 255 5.52 28.40 16.29
C TYR A 255 5.53 29.67 17.14
N ILE A 256 5.98 30.80 16.58
CA ILE A 256 6.00 32.08 17.28
C ILE A 256 4.57 32.51 17.62
N ALA A 257 3.64 32.49 16.66
CA ALA A 257 2.26 32.88 16.86
C ALA A 257 1.55 32.01 17.92
N PHE A 258 1.75 30.70 17.89
CA PHE A 258 1.16 29.76 18.86
C PHE A 258 1.77 29.91 20.24
N SER A 259 3.06 30.26 20.33
CA SER A 259 3.72 30.57 21.60
C SER A 259 3.18 31.87 22.21
N MET A 260 3.00 32.92 21.40
CA MET A 260 2.47 34.21 21.86
C MET A 260 1.01 34.14 22.31
N THR A 261 0.21 33.29 21.67
CA THR A 261 -1.24 33.14 21.97
C THR A 261 -1.54 32.08 23.04
N GLY A 262 -0.52 31.37 23.53
CA GLY A 262 -0.70 30.29 24.50
C GLY A 262 -1.35 29.02 23.92
N LEU A 263 -1.41 28.89 22.58
CA LEU A 263 -1.94 27.70 21.90
C LEU A 263 -0.88 26.59 21.74
N ARG A 264 0.40 26.89 21.98
CA ARG A 264 1.45 25.88 22.03
C ARG A 264 1.20 24.88 23.17
N ASN A 265 1.61 23.64 22.95
CA ASN A 265 1.47 22.52 23.86
C ASN A 265 0.00 22.27 24.27
N SER A 266 -0.93 22.45 23.31
CA SER A 266 -2.36 22.26 23.51
C SER A 266 -3.00 21.47 22.36
N ILE A 267 -3.93 20.58 22.69
CA ILE A 267 -4.70 19.81 21.70
C ILE A 267 -5.59 20.74 20.86
N ALA A 268 -6.15 21.78 21.49
CA ALA A 268 -6.97 22.78 20.80
C ALA A 268 -6.17 23.52 19.72
N GLY A 269 -4.90 23.86 19.98
CA GLY A 269 -4.01 24.43 18.98
C GLY A 269 -3.81 23.49 17.78
N ILE A 270 -3.60 22.20 18.03
CA ILE A 270 -3.44 21.22 16.95
C ILE A 270 -4.72 21.07 16.12
N VAL A 271 -5.88 20.92 16.76
CA VAL A 271 -7.19 20.84 16.10
C VAL A 271 -7.50 22.10 15.28
N MET A 272 -6.96 23.26 15.67
CA MET A 272 -7.11 24.51 14.92
C MET A 272 -6.21 24.55 13.68
N ILE A 273 -4.96 24.12 13.78
CA ILE A 273 -3.98 24.26 12.68
C ILE A 273 -4.06 23.14 11.64
N TYR A 274 -4.46 21.93 12.02
CA TYR A 274 -4.56 20.81 11.08
C TYR A 274 -5.57 21.06 9.94
N PRO A 275 -6.79 21.58 10.18
CA PRO A 275 -7.71 21.94 9.11
C PRO A 275 -7.13 22.92 8.09
N VAL A 276 -6.22 23.81 8.51
CA VAL A 276 -5.60 24.80 7.60
C VAL A 276 -4.81 24.08 6.49
N THR A 277 -4.20 22.94 6.78
CA THR A 277 -3.41 22.17 5.79
C THR A 277 -4.30 21.28 4.91
N THR A 278 -5.47 20.87 5.41
CA THR A 278 -6.36 19.92 4.73
C THR A 278 -7.52 20.58 3.96
N ILE A 279 -7.95 21.79 4.34
CA ILE A 279 -9.02 22.54 3.65
C ILE A 279 -8.70 22.78 2.16
N PRO A 280 -7.49 23.22 1.76
CA PRO A 280 -7.20 23.48 0.35
C PRO A 280 -7.38 22.24 -0.53
N VAL A 281 -6.88 21.08 -0.07
CA VAL A 281 -7.01 19.84 -0.84
C VAL A 281 -8.43 19.29 -0.83
N ALA A 282 -9.14 19.37 0.29
CA ALA A 282 -10.55 18.98 0.35
C ALA A 282 -11.43 19.86 -0.55
N LEU A 283 -11.20 21.18 -0.58
CA LEU A 283 -11.86 22.11 -1.49
C LEU A 283 -11.61 21.73 -2.95
N TYR A 284 -10.34 21.48 -3.31
CA TYR A 284 -9.96 21.12 -4.67
C TYR A 284 -10.64 19.82 -5.12
N MET A 285 -10.59 18.77 -4.30
CA MET A 285 -11.20 17.47 -4.61
C MET A 285 -12.73 17.57 -4.73
N LEU A 286 -13.40 18.19 -3.76
CA LEU A 286 -14.86 18.33 -3.77
C LEU A 286 -15.34 19.25 -4.90
N GLN A 287 -14.58 20.29 -5.24
CA GLN A 287 -14.90 21.18 -6.35
C GLN A 287 -14.90 20.41 -7.68
N GLY A 288 -13.90 19.55 -7.91
CA GLY A 288 -13.82 18.70 -9.10
C GLY A 288 -15.03 17.77 -9.19
N TYR A 289 -15.41 17.15 -8.06
CA TYR A 289 -16.53 16.23 -8.02
C TYR A 289 -17.89 16.93 -8.21
N PHE A 290 -18.17 18.00 -7.46
CA PHE A 290 -19.45 18.73 -7.57
C PHE A 290 -19.68 19.27 -8.98
N ARG A 291 -18.63 19.65 -9.72
CA ARG A 291 -18.77 20.05 -11.14
C ARG A 291 -19.28 18.93 -12.04
N GLY A 292 -18.96 17.67 -11.73
CA GLY A 292 -19.40 16.51 -12.50
C GLY A 292 -20.84 16.07 -12.23
N LEU A 293 -21.46 16.54 -11.14
CA LEU A 293 -22.85 16.24 -10.85
C LEU A 293 -23.79 17.00 -11.80
N PRO A 294 -24.84 16.37 -12.35
CA PRO A 294 -25.85 17.03 -13.18
C PRO A 294 -26.49 18.21 -12.43
N ALA A 295 -26.46 19.40 -13.04
CA ALA A 295 -26.99 20.61 -12.40
C ALA A 295 -28.52 20.59 -12.35
N GLU A 296 -29.15 19.87 -13.27
CA GLU A 296 -30.59 19.78 -13.46
C GLU A 296 -31.30 19.18 -12.22
N ILE A 297 -30.66 18.25 -11.51
CA ILE A 297 -31.19 17.65 -10.29
C ILE A 297 -31.27 18.68 -9.16
N GLU A 298 -30.24 19.54 -9.05
CA GLU A 298 -30.22 20.61 -8.06
C GLU A 298 -31.22 21.73 -8.42
N GLU A 299 -31.34 22.05 -9.71
CA GLU A 299 -32.32 23.02 -10.21
C GLU A 299 -33.76 22.57 -9.97
N ALA A 300 -34.07 21.29 -10.18
CA ALA A 300 -35.37 20.72 -9.83
C ALA A 300 -35.70 20.91 -8.34
N GLY A 301 -34.74 20.63 -7.45
CA GLY A 301 -34.93 20.87 -6.02
C GLY A 301 -35.18 22.35 -5.66
N LEU A 302 -34.53 23.28 -6.37
CA LEU A 302 -34.81 24.72 -6.20
C LEU A 302 -36.22 25.09 -6.70
N MET A 303 -36.68 24.49 -7.80
CA MET A 303 -38.05 24.68 -8.32
C MET A 303 -39.11 24.13 -7.37
N ASP A 304 -38.80 23.05 -6.65
CA ASP A 304 -39.65 22.47 -5.59
C ASP A 304 -39.63 23.29 -4.28
N GLY A 305 -38.97 24.46 -4.26
CA GLY A 305 -38.95 25.38 -3.13
C GLY A 305 -37.90 25.07 -2.06
N LEU A 306 -36.94 24.17 -2.33
CA LEU A 306 -35.80 23.99 -1.43
C LEU A 306 -34.90 25.24 -1.46
N SER A 307 -34.43 25.66 -0.28
CA SER A 307 -33.35 26.63 -0.21
C SER A 307 -32.02 26.00 -0.68
N ARG A 308 -31.07 26.82 -1.12
CA ARG A 308 -29.75 26.32 -1.56
C ARG A 308 -29.05 25.45 -0.51
N LEU A 309 -29.14 25.82 0.77
CA LEU A 309 -28.58 25.03 1.85
C LEU A 309 -29.26 23.66 1.93
N ARG A 310 -30.60 23.60 1.79
CA ARG A 310 -31.34 22.34 1.72
C ARG A 310 -30.97 21.51 0.49
N VAL A 311 -30.74 22.13 -0.66
CA VAL A 311 -30.24 21.42 -1.86
C VAL A 311 -28.89 20.78 -1.59
N ILE A 312 -27.96 21.49 -0.94
CA ILE A 312 -26.66 20.91 -0.56
C ILE A 312 -26.86 19.69 0.35
N TRP A 313 -27.65 19.82 1.42
CA TRP A 313 -27.83 18.75 2.41
C TRP A 313 -28.64 17.56 1.91
N LEU A 314 -29.69 17.78 1.11
CA LEU A 314 -30.65 16.75 0.71
C LEU A 314 -30.36 16.15 -0.67
N ILE A 315 -29.62 16.86 -1.53
CA ILE A 315 -29.36 16.42 -2.91
C ILE A 315 -27.85 16.25 -3.11
N THR A 316 -27.08 17.33 -2.99
CA THR A 316 -25.66 17.30 -3.37
C THR A 316 -24.83 16.35 -2.48
N LEU A 317 -25.00 16.41 -1.15
CA LEU A 317 -24.22 15.57 -0.23
C LEU A 317 -24.54 14.07 -0.36
N PRO A 318 -25.82 13.63 -0.41
CA PRO A 318 -26.14 12.22 -0.65
C PRO A 318 -25.59 11.70 -1.99
N LEU A 319 -25.69 12.48 -3.06
CA LEU A 319 -25.11 12.13 -4.36
C LEU A 319 -23.58 12.08 -4.33
N SER A 320 -22.95 12.87 -3.44
CA SER A 320 -21.51 12.95 -3.29
C SER A 320 -20.93 12.04 -2.22
N LEU A 321 -21.72 11.13 -1.65
CA LEU A 321 -21.27 10.26 -0.57
C LEU A 321 -19.98 9.46 -0.89
N PRO A 322 -19.79 8.92 -2.12
CA PRO A 322 -18.52 8.30 -2.52
C PRO A 322 -17.33 9.26 -2.44
N ALA A 323 -17.50 10.50 -2.93
CA ALA A 323 -16.45 11.51 -2.92
C ALA A 323 -16.17 12.02 -1.51
N LEU A 324 -17.20 12.24 -0.71
CA LEU A 324 -17.06 12.62 0.70
C LEU A 324 -16.31 11.54 1.48
N ALA A 325 -16.58 10.26 1.23
CA ALA A 325 -15.83 9.16 1.85
C ALA A 325 -14.34 9.22 1.47
N SER A 326 -14.02 9.38 0.18
CA SER A 326 -12.63 9.49 -0.28
C SER A 326 -11.91 10.72 0.28
N VAL A 327 -12.57 11.88 0.29
CA VAL A 327 -12.01 13.13 0.83
C VAL A 327 -11.84 13.03 2.34
N SER A 328 -12.81 12.45 3.06
CA SER A 328 -12.71 12.24 4.51
C SER A 328 -11.52 11.35 4.84
N LEU A 329 -11.35 10.24 4.12
CA LEU A 329 -10.21 9.35 4.30
C LEU A 329 -8.88 10.05 4.01
N TYR A 330 -8.83 10.83 2.93
CA TYR A 330 -7.62 11.57 2.57
C TYR A 330 -7.24 12.62 3.62
N VAL A 331 -8.22 13.38 4.11
CA VAL A 331 -8.04 14.36 5.20
C VAL A 331 -7.63 13.67 6.50
N PHE A 332 -8.27 12.55 6.84
CA PHE A 332 -7.89 11.73 7.99
C PHE A 332 -6.45 11.27 7.89
N MET A 333 -6.02 10.74 6.73
CA MET A 333 -4.66 10.27 6.51
C MET A 333 -3.64 11.40 6.64
N ILE A 334 -3.93 12.61 6.13
CA ILE A 334 -3.04 13.75 6.31
C ILE A 334 -2.90 14.11 7.79
N ALA A 335 -4.01 14.24 8.51
CA ALA A 335 -4.01 14.60 9.93
C ALA A 335 -3.34 13.51 10.80
N TRP A 336 -3.59 12.25 10.48
CA TRP A 336 -3.04 11.09 11.20
C TRP A 336 -1.52 10.98 11.03
N ASN A 337 -1.00 11.27 9.84
CA ASN A 337 0.42 11.21 9.51
C ASN A 337 1.15 12.55 9.72
N GLU A 338 0.45 13.59 10.18
CA GLU A 338 1.07 14.89 10.40
C GLU A 338 2.09 14.78 11.54
N PHE A 339 3.34 15.08 11.23
CA PHE A 339 4.46 14.98 12.16
C PHE A 339 5.05 16.34 12.53
N LEU A 340 5.19 17.23 11.56
CA LEU A 340 5.99 18.44 11.69
C LEU A 340 5.37 19.41 12.71
N LEU A 341 4.08 19.70 12.60
CA LEU A 341 3.39 20.62 13.50
C LEU A 341 3.24 20.01 14.88
N ALA A 342 2.96 18.71 14.98
CA ALA A 342 2.95 18.02 16.27
C ALA A 342 4.31 18.08 16.98
N PHE A 343 5.40 17.82 16.25
CA PHE A 343 6.76 17.89 16.78
C PHE A 343 7.15 19.28 17.26
N MET A 344 6.74 20.31 16.52
CA MET A 344 7.08 21.69 16.83
C MET A 344 6.21 22.31 17.93
N LEU A 345 4.95 21.89 18.05
CA LEU A 345 3.97 22.53 18.93
C LEU A 345 3.69 21.75 20.21
N LEU A 346 4.02 20.45 20.29
CA LEU A 346 3.74 19.63 21.47
C LEU A 346 5.04 19.26 22.19
N ASP A 347 5.13 19.66 23.46
CA ASP A 347 6.29 19.43 24.31
C ASP A 347 6.01 18.40 25.42
N ASP A 348 4.77 18.36 25.92
CA ASP A 348 4.34 17.45 26.98
C ASP A 348 3.95 16.09 26.41
N PRO A 349 4.61 14.98 26.82
CA PRO A 349 4.28 13.63 26.37
C PRO A 349 2.80 13.28 26.51
N SER A 350 2.11 13.76 27.56
CA SER A 350 0.68 13.47 27.76
C SER A 350 -0.25 13.97 26.64
N LYS A 351 0.26 14.82 25.75
CA LYS A 351 -0.49 15.45 24.66
C LYS A 351 -0.01 15.00 23.28
N PHE A 352 1.00 14.13 23.21
CA PHE A 352 1.60 13.76 21.93
C PHE A 352 0.60 13.06 21.01
N THR A 353 0.68 13.42 19.72
CA THR A 353 0.13 12.61 18.64
C THR A 353 0.95 11.34 18.48
N LEU A 354 0.36 10.33 17.85
CA LEU A 354 0.99 9.05 17.54
C LEU A 354 2.33 9.20 16.81
N THR A 355 2.38 10.02 15.75
CA THR A 355 3.60 10.28 14.97
C THR A 355 4.70 10.91 15.83
N ARG A 356 4.33 11.88 16.69
CA ARG A 356 5.24 12.50 17.64
C ARG A 356 5.72 11.53 18.72
N GLY A 357 4.82 10.68 19.21
CA GLY A 357 5.09 9.61 20.16
C GLY A 357 6.06 8.57 19.61
N ILE A 358 5.84 8.09 18.38
CA ILE A 358 6.77 7.18 17.69
C ILE A 358 8.14 7.82 17.52
N ALA A 359 8.20 9.10 17.14
CA ALA A 359 9.48 9.80 17.04
C ALA A 359 10.23 9.89 18.38
N SER A 360 9.50 9.97 19.51
CA SER A 360 10.13 9.92 20.85
C SER A 360 10.72 8.54 21.19
N LEU A 361 10.27 7.47 20.51
CA LEU A 361 10.85 6.14 20.62
C LEU A 361 12.17 6.00 19.85
N ASN A 362 12.50 6.92 18.96
CA ASN A 362 13.75 6.90 18.20
C ASN A 362 14.91 7.50 19.02
N SER A 363 15.16 6.91 20.19
CA SER A 363 16.26 7.24 21.10
C SER A 363 17.27 6.10 21.13
N SER A 364 18.55 6.41 21.37
CA SER A 364 19.60 5.40 21.56
C SER A 364 19.31 4.43 22.71
N GLU A 365 18.47 4.83 23.67
CA GLU A 365 18.11 4.05 24.84
C GLU A 365 16.92 3.12 24.60
N ILE A 366 16.15 3.34 23.52
CA ILE A 366 14.91 2.60 23.26
C ILE A 366 15.17 1.51 22.22
N PRO A 367 14.90 0.24 22.55
CA PRO A 367 14.99 -0.87 21.60
C PRO A 367 14.22 -0.62 20.30
N ARG A 368 14.82 -1.00 19.17
CA ARG A 368 14.25 -0.78 17.82
C ARG A 368 12.93 -1.52 17.63
N GLN A 369 12.73 -2.62 18.34
CA GLN A 369 11.48 -3.38 18.32
C GLN A 369 10.25 -2.56 18.73
N HIS A 370 10.39 -1.60 19.66
CA HIS A 370 9.28 -0.75 20.09
C HIS A 370 8.92 0.28 19.04
N LEU A 371 9.91 0.87 18.37
CA LEU A 371 9.67 1.77 17.25
C LEU A 371 8.91 1.04 16.13
N MET A 372 9.32 -0.17 15.80
CA MET A 372 8.66 -1.00 14.79
C MET A 372 7.25 -1.43 15.23
N ALA A 373 7.06 -1.88 16.47
CA ALA A 373 5.74 -2.23 17.01
C ALA A 373 4.79 -1.02 16.99
N GLY A 374 5.29 0.16 17.36
CA GLY A 374 4.51 1.40 17.28
C GLY A 374 4.12 1.75 15.84
N SER A 375 5.01 1.48 14.88
CA SER A 375 4.76 1.70 13.45
C SER A 375 3.72 0.73 12.88
N VAL A 376 3.73 -0.53 13.34
CA VAL A 376 2.67 -1.51 13.03
C VAL A 376 1.32 -1.01 13.57
N ILE A 377 1.24 -0.66 14.86
CA ILE A 377 0.00 -0.15 15.47
C ILE A 377 -0.50 1.09 14.72
N ALA A 378 0.38 2.00 14.32
CA ALA A 378 -0.01 3.21 13.61
C ALA A 378 -0.59 2.98 12.21
N THR A 379 -0.24 1.86 11.58
CA THR A 379 -0.75 1.48 10.25
C THR A 379 -2.18 0.91 10.34
N LEU A 380 -2.51 0.20 11.43
CA LEU A 380 -3.77 -0.55 11.56
C LEU A 380 -5.03 0.32 11.43
N PRO A 381 -5.17 1.49 12.11
CA PRO A 381 -6.36 2.32 11.99
C PRO A 381 -6.62 2.82 10.57
N ILE A 382 -5.56 3.20 9.84
CA ILE A 382 -5.68 3.65 8.45
C ILE A 382 -6.23 2.51 7.58
N MET A 383 -5.66 1.31 7.72
CA MET A 383 -6.13 0.13 6.98
C MET A 383 -7.58 -0.21 7.31
N ALA A 384 -7.95 -0.20 8.59
CA ALA A 384 -9.31 -0.49 9.03
C ALA A 384 -10.33 0.50 8.47
N ILE A 385 -10.00 1.81 8.51
CA ILE A 385 -10.87 2.85 7.96
C ILE A 385 -10.94 2.75 6.43
N PHE A 386 -9.82 2.49 5.74
CA PHE A 386 -9.80 2.29 4.29
C PHE A 386 -10.72 1.14 3.89
N LEU A 387 -10.57 -0.05 4.50
CA LEU A 387 -11.40 -1.22 4.20
C LEU A 387 -12.88 -0.97 4.52
N GLY A 388 -13.17 -0.24 5.60
CA GLY A 388 -14.54 0.16 5.94
C GLY A 388 -15.17 1.13 4.95
N LEU A 389 -14.35 2.02 4.35
CA LEU A 389 -14.79 3.04 3.39
C LEU A 389 -14.75 2.59 1.92
N GLU A 390 -13.99 1.55 1.59
CA GLU A 390 -13.82 1.01 0.24
C GLU A 390 -15.15 0.75 -0.47
N ARG A 391 -16.15 0.22 0.26
CA ARG A 391 -17.51 -0.05 -0.25
C ARG A 391 -18.24 1.21 -0.75
N PHE A 392 -17.90 2.39 -0.24
CA PHE A 392 -18.49 3.66 -0.67
C PHE A 392 -17.79 4.20 -1.91
N MET A 393 -16.47 3.96 -2.03
CA MET A 393 -15.66 4.40 -3.17
C MET A 393 -15.98 3.61 -4.44
N THR A 394 -16.21 2.30 -4.32
CA THR A 394 -16.50 1.41 -5.46
C THR A 394 -17.88 1.64 -6.07
N LYS A 395 -18.90 1.96 -5.26
CA LYS A 395 -20.28 2.22 -5.74
C LYS A 395 -20.42 3.51 -6.56
N GLY A 396 -19.55 4.50 -6.34
CA GLY A 396 -19.55 5.76 -7.09
C GLY A 396 -19.08 5.61 -8.53
N LEU A 397 -18.17 4.66 -8.80
CA LEU A 397 -17.65 4.38 -10.14
C LEU A 397 -18.68 3.70 -11.06
N THR A 398 -19.64 2.97 -10.49
CA THR A 398 -20.67 2.24 -11.25
C THR A 398 -21.91 3.08 -11.59
N ALA A 399 -22.17 4.16 -10.84
CA ALA A 399 -23.37 4.98 -11.03
C ALA A 399 -23.28 5.98 -12.20
N GLY A 400 -22.06 6.33 -12.64
CA GLY A 400 -21.82 7.24 -13.77
C GLY A 400 -21.72 6.57 -15.14
N SER A 401 -21.83 5.24 -15.21
CA SER A 401 -21.79 4.47 -16.47
C SER A 401 -23.16 4.36 -17.15
N VAL A 402 -24.04 5.35 -16.93
CA VAL A 402 -25.27 5.47 -17.70
C VAL A 402 -24.87 5.86 -19.12
N LYS A 403 -25.13 4.94 -20.04
CA LYS A 403 -24.89 5.03 -21.48
C LYS A 403 -25.20 6.44 -22.02
N GLY A 404 -24.16 7.10 -22.54
CA GLY A 404 -24.29 8.05 -23.64
C GLY A 404 -24.32 7.31 -24.96
#